data_AF-A0A7V3IV08-F1
#
_entry.id   AF-A0A7V3IV08-F1
#
_cell.length_a   1.000
_cell.length_b   1.000
_cell.length_c   1.000
_cell.angle_alpha   90.00
_cell.angle_beta   90.00
_cell.angle_gamma   90.00
#
_symmetry.space_group_name_H-M   'P 1'
#
loop_
_entity.id
_entity.type
_entity.pdbx_description
1 polymer ?
#
loop_
_entity_poly.entity_id
_entity_poly.type
_entity_poly.pdbx_seq_one_letter_code
_entity_poly.pdbx_strand_id
1 'polypeptide(L)'
;YHFARPDNNTALEDADNFINQTHNYLGNGYLPPVLDFEDPNSSTHLDQLYSSQHLTNWVQTWLNRVETQTGVKPILYLNAHYANFLQSSLNGYGLWIAKPNTSPTTPPGDIGHWNDWMFKQYSWYGSVNGISGNVDLNVFNGSISDFNNMISTNNVQILNPTSIKVYPNPTNSILHIINKNKIDIKQMSMYDINGRLILNSDGFKKTLDLQNLDKGFYVLKIKFNNGQTQKIKVLKN
;
A
#
# COMPACT_ATOMS: atom_id res chain seq x y z
N TYR A 1 1.06 -4.19 14.30
CA TYR A 1 1.89 -5.41 14.11
C TYR A 1 1.44 -6.43 15.14
N HIS A 2 1.86 -7.69 15.02
CA HIS A 2 1.67 -8.75 16.00
C HIS A 2 3.03 -9.25 16.47
N PHE A 3 3.27 -9.28 17.78
CA PHE A 3 4.50 -9.85 18.34
C PHE A 3 4.37 -11.37 18.40
N ALA A 4 5.16 -12.10 17.60
CA ALA A 4 5.08 -13.54 17.44
C ALA A 4 5.41 -14.28 18.74
N ARG A 5 4.58 -15.24 19.14
CA ARG A 5 4.82 -16.09 20.32
C ARG A 5 4.78 -17.58 19.99
N PRO A 6 5.67 -18.09 19.12
CA PRO A 6 5.74 -19.53 18.83
C PRO A 6 6.11 -20.38 20.05
N ASP A 7 6.69 -19.77 21.08
CA ASP A 7 6.98 -20.37 22.39
C ASP A 7 5.72 -20.65 23.23
N ASN A 8 4.63 -19.92 22.98
CA ASN A 8 3.40 -20.00 23.79
C ASN A 8 2.14 -20.36 23.00
N ASN A 9 2.08 -20.01 21.71
CA ASN A 9 0.86 -20.05 20.90
C ASN A 9 1.11 -20.75 19.56
N THR A 10 0.07 -21.36 19.02
CA THR A 10 0.07 -21.77 17.62
C THR A 10 0.00 -20.55 16.70
N ALA A 11 0.49 -20.69 15.48
CA ALA A 11 0.45 -19.63 14.48
C ALA A 11 -0.98 -19.15 14.17
N LEU A 12 -1.96 -20.04 14.25
CA LEU A 12 -3.37 -19.71 14.01
C LEU A 12 -3.97 -18.90 15.15
N GLU A 13 -3.65 -19.22 16.41
CA GLU A 13 -4.10 -18.45 17.57
C GLU A 13 -3.56 -17.01 17.52
N ASP A 14 -2.28 -16.87 17.21
CA ASP A 14 -1.64 -15.55 17.04
C ASP A 14 -2.25 -14.77 15.85
N ALA A 15 -2.49 -15.43 14.72
CA ALA A 15 -3.09 -14.79 13.54
C ALA A 15 -4.52 -14.35 13.80
N ASP A 16 -5.35 -15.22 14.38
CA ASP A 16 -6.75 -14.91 14.68
C ASP A 16 -6.85 -13.85 15.77
N ASN A 17 -5.95 -13.84 16.76
CA ASN A 17 -5.86 -12.75 17.74
C ASN A 17 -5.57 -11.41 17.04
N PHE A 18 -4.53 -11.35 16.20
CA PHE A 18 -4.19 -10.14 15.45
C PHE A 18 -5.38 -9.62 14.63
N ILE A 19 -6.03 -10.50 13.86
CA ILE A 19 -7.18 -10.13 13.01
C ILE A 19 -8.32 -9.59 13.87
N ASN A 20 -8.67 -10.27 14.96
CA ASN A 20 -9.76 -9.86 15.84
C ASN A 20 -9.52 -8.49 16.47
N GLN A 21 -8.28 -8.17 16.84
CA GLN A 21 -7.94 -6.87 17.41
C GLN A 21 -7.84 -5.76 16.37
N THR A 22 -7.49 -6.09 15.12
CA THR A 22 -7.11 -5.10 14.11
C THR A 22 -8.10 -4.96 12.96
N HIS A 23 -9.19 -5.73 12.90
CA HIS A 23 -10.11 -5.77 11.76
C HIS A 23 -10.60 -4.41 11.23
N ASN A 24 -10.73 -3.38 12.09
CA ASN A 24 -11.13 -2.02 11.69
C ASN A 24 -10.01 -1.18 11.06
N TYR A 25 -8.77 -1.66 11.14
CA TYR A 25 -7.53 -1.00 10.73
C TYR A 25 -6.80 -1.77 9.62
N LEU A 26 -7.55 -2.55 8.84
CA LEU A 26 -7.05 -3.30 7.70
C LEU A 26 -7.60 -2.72 6.40
N GLY A 27 -6.74 -2.62 5.39
CA GLY A 27 -7.09 -2.07 4.08
C GLY A 27 -6.72 -0.59 3.92
N ASN A 28 -7.53 0.15 3.16
CA ASN A 28 -7.17 1.50 2.70
C ASN A 28 -6.89 2.48 3.84
N GLY A 29 -5.78 3.20 3.71
CA GLY A 29 -5.28 4.15 4.70
C GLY A 29 -4.41 3.53 5.79
N TYR A 30 -4.24 2.20 5.79
CA TYR A 30 -3.44 1.49 6.79
C TYR A 30 -2.27 0.77 6.15
N LEU A 31 -1.20 0.61 6.92
CA LEU A 31 -0.09 -0.27 6.55
C LEU A 31 -0.57 -1.73 6.47
N PRO A 32 0.04 -2.57 5.60
CA PRO A 32 -0.19 -4.00 5.65
C PRO A 32 0.05 -4.58 7.05
N PRO A 33 -0.60 -5.70 7.41
CA PRO A 33 -0.27 -6.45 8.61
C PRO A 33 1.22 -6.71 8.72
N VAL A 34 1.77 -6.61 9.92
CA VAL A 34 3.19 -6.89 10.18
C VAL A 34 3.27 -7.97 11.24
N LEU A 35 3.96 -9.07 10.93
CA LEU A 35 4.40 -10.02 11.94
C LEU A 35 5.78 -9.58 12.43
N ASP A 36 5.88 -9.28 13.71
CA ASP A 36 7.12 -9.01 14.41
C ASP A 36 7.66 -10.33 14.96
N PHE A 37 8.71 -10.85 14.32
CA PHE A 37 9.32 -12.13 14.68
C PHE A 37 10.73 -11.90 15.24
N GLU A 38 10.81 -11.92 16.57
CA GLU A 38 12.03 -11.79 17.35
C GLU A 38 11.95 -12.61 18.65
N ASP A 39 13.06 -12.68 19.37
CA ASP A 39 13.10 -13.34 20.68
C ASP A 39 12.17 -12.64 21.67
N PRO A 40 11.32 -13.37 22.42
CA PRO A 40 10.34 -12.74 23.31
C PRO A 40 10.97 -12.02 24.51
N ASN A 41 12.22 -12.33 24.83
CA ASN A 41 13.03 -11.66 25.85
C ASN A 41 14.50 -12.09 25.73
N SER A 42 15.39 -11.49 26.51
CA SER A 42 16.83 -11.78 26.51
C SER A 42 17.24 -13.19 26.96
N SER A 43 16.33 -13.98 27.53
CA SER A 43 16.58 -15.31 28.09
C SER A 43 15.91 -16.43 27.30
N THR A 44 15.12 -16.10 26.28
CA THR A 44 14.43 -17.07 25.44
C THR A 44 14.89 -16.89 24.01
N HIS A 45 15.60 -17.88 23.49
CA HIS A 45 16.13 -17.87 22.13
C HIS A 45 15.36 -18.88 21.28
N LEU A 46 14.54 -18.40 20.34
CA LEU A 46 13.64 -19.26 19.58
C LEU A 46 14.38 -20.29 18.71
N ASP A 47 15.58 -19.93 18.23
CA ASP A 47 16.45 -20.80 17.42
C ASP A 47 17.13 -21.93 18.23
N GLN A 48 17.14 -21.81 19.55
CA GLN A 48 17.58 -22.88 20.46
C GLN A 48 16.44 -23.85 20.82
N LEU A 49 15.20 -23.35 20.78
CA LEU A 49 14.00 -24.14 21.09
C LEU A 49 13.47 -24.89 19.88
N TYR A 50 13.61 -24.31 18.68
CA TYR A 50 12.98 -24.80 17.46
C TYR A 50 13.93 -24.77 16.27
N SER A 51 13.77 -25.74 15.37
CA SER A 51 14.52 -25.75 14.11
C SER A 51 14.07 -24.62 13.19
N SER A 52 14.96 -24.22 12.28
CA SER A 52 14.66 -23.28 11.19
C SER A 52 13.39 -23.69 10.41
N GLN A 53 13.23 -24.97 10.08
CA GLN A 53 12.03 -25.47 9.40
C GLN A 53 10.77 -25.27 10.24
N HIS A 54 10.83 -25.55 11.54
CA HIS A 54 9.68 -25.42 12.42
C HIS A 54 9.20 -23.97 12.50
N LEU A 55 10.13 -23.03 12.76
CA LEU A 55 9.81 -21.60 12.85
C LEU A 55 9.37 -21.04 11.49
N THR A 56 10.00 -21.47 10.40
CA THR A 56 9.56 -21.10 9.04
C THR A 56 8.12 -21.53 8.79
N ASN A 57 7.74 -22.75 9.16
CA ASN A 57 6.37 -23.24 8.98
C ASN A 57 5.37 -22.48 9.86
N TRP A 58 5.76 -22.14 11.10
CA TRP A 58 4.94 -21.34 12.00
C TRP A 58 4.68 -19.95 11.39
N VAL A 59 5.75 -19.26 10.97
CA VAL A 59 5.67 -17.93 10.33
C VAL A 59 4.83 -17.97 9.07
N GLN A 60 5.08 -18.94 8.17
CA GLN A 60 4.30 -19.12 6.94
C GLN A 60 2.82 -19.34 7.22
N THR A 61 2.49 -20.11 8.27
CA THR A 61 1.10 -20.38 8.67
C THR A 61 0.40 -19.11 9.12
N TRP A 62 1.07 -18.29 9.94
CA TRP A 62 0.53 -16.99 10.37
C TRP A 62 0.31 -16.06 9.18
N LEU A 63 1.33 -15.90 8.32
CA LEU A 63 1.28 -15.02 7.15
C LEU A 63 0.15 -15.42 6.20
N ASN A 64 0.02 -16.71 5.90
CA ASN A 64 -1.05 -17.26 5.06
C ASN A 64 -2.44 -17.03 5.66
N ARG A 65 -2.58 -17.24 6.98
CA ARG A 65 -3.86 -17.06 7.68
C ARG A 65 -4.32 -15.61 7.58
N VAL A 66 -3.42 -14.67 7.89
CA VAL A 66 -3.74 -13.24 7.81
C VAL A 66 -4.04 -12.82 6.38
N GLU A 67 -3.23 -13.22 5.39
CA GLU A 67 -3.47 -12.89 3.99
C GLU A 67 -4.83 -13.44 3.51
N THR A 68 -5.15 -14.68 3.83
CA THR A 68 -6.41 -15.33 3.41
C THR A 68 -7.63 -14.68 4.03
N GLN A 69 -7.57 -14.30 5.32
CA GLN A 69 -8.73 -13.73 6.02
C GLN A 69 -8.94 -12.24 5.73
N THR A 70 -7.88 -11.51 5.39
CA THR A 70 -7.93 -10.05 5.24
C THR A 70 -7.84 -9.59 3.79
N GLY A 71 -7.33 -10.45 2.90
CA GLY A 71 -6.99 -10.09 1.52
C GLY A 71 -5.77 -9.17 1.41
N VAL A 72 -5.07 -8.90 2.51
CA VAL A 72 -3.89 -8.02 2.54
C VAL A 72 -2.65 -8.85 2.85
N LYS A 73 -1.68 -8.83 1.93
CA LYS A 73 -0.42 -9.55 2.08
C LYS A 73 0.44 -8.93 3.19
N PRO A 74 0.80 -9.68 4.25
CA PRO A 74 1.58 -9.14 5.35
C PRO A 74 3.04 -8.82 5.00
N ILE A 75 3.68 -8.08 5.90
CA ILE A 75 5.11 -7.78 5.96
C ILE A 75 5.69 -8.57 7.15
N LEU A 76 6.93 -9.03 7.01
CA LEU A 76 7.65 -9.71 8.08
C LEU A 76 8.75 -8.79 8.62
N TYR A 77 8.66 -8.47 9.92
CA TYR A 77 9.71 -7.76 10.64
C TYR A 77 10.69 -8.76 11.26
N LEU A 78 11.99 -8.55 11.02
CA LEU A 78 13.07 -9.43 11.47
C LEU A 78 14.31 -8.64 11.84
N ASN A 79 15.12 -9.20 12.73
CA ASN A 79 16.55 -8.88 12.77
C ASN A 79 17.33 -9.70 11.73
N ALA A 80 18.62 -9.38 11.59
CA ALA A 80 19.47 -10.03 10.58
C ALA A 80 19.67 -11.54 10.84
N HIS A 81 19.75 -11.94 12.11
CA HIS A 81 19.89 -13.33 12.50
C HIS A 81 18.72 -14.16 11.97
N TYR A 82 17.49 -13.75 12.25
CA TYR A 82 16.31 -14.48 11.77
C TYR A 82 16.10 -14.38 10.26
N ALA A 83 16.51 -13.29 9.62
CA ALA A 83 16.49 -13.20 8.17
C ALA A 83 17.37 -14.27 7.48
N ASN A 84 18.48 -14.66 8.12
CA ASN A 84 19.36 -15.74 7.64
C ASN A 84 18.96 -17.13 8.16
N PHE A 85 18.34 -17.20 9.34
CA PHE A 85 18.00 -18.46 10.00
C PHE A 85 16.74 -19.09 9.42
N LEU A 86 15.69 -18.30 9.15
CA LEU A 86 14.46 -18.78 8.52
C LEU A 86 14.71 -19.14 7.05
N GLN A 87 13.90 -20.01 6.46
CA GLN A 87 14.15 -20.48 5.09
C GLN A 87 13.59 -19.53 4.02
N SER A 88 14.11 -19.67 2.80
CA SER A 88 13.78 -18.81 1.66
C SER A 88 12.32 -18.86 1.20
N SER A 89 11.48 -19.78 1.67
CA SER A 89 10.04 -19.80 1.33
C SER A 89 9.32 -18.53 1.76
N LEU A 90 9.87 -17.78 2.73
CA LEU A 90 9.29 -16.52 3.22
C LEU A 90 9.70 -15.29 2.41
N ASN A 91 10.67 -15.40 1.49
CA ASN A 91 11.23 -14.22 0.80
C ASN A 91 10.26 -13.55 -0.20
N GLY A 92 9.10 -14.17 -0.46
CA GLY A 92 8.01 -13.57 -1.21
C GLY A 92 7.23 -12.51 -0.43
N TYR A 93 7.40 -12.39 0.88
CA TYR A 93 6.78 -11.35 1.73
C TYR A 93 7.69 -10.13 1.86
N GLY A 94 7.10 -8.96 2.10
CA GLY A 94 7.88 -7.74 2.34
C GLY A 94 8.72 -7.86 3.60
N LEU A 95 9.97 -7.37 3.57
CA LEU A 95 10.87 -7.38 4.72
C LEU A 95 10.90 -6.02 5.42
N TRP A 96 10.68 -6.00 6.73
CA TRP A 96 10.99 -4.88 7.60
C TRP A 96 12.18 -5.26 8.49
N ILE A 97 13.39 -4.81 8.13
CA ILE A 97 14.60 -5.25 8.82
C ILE A 97 14.98 -4.32 9.99
N ALA A 98 15.29 -4.90 11.14
CA ALA A 98 15.90 -4.21 12.27
C ALA A 98 17.41 -4.04 12.06
N LYS A 99 17.86 -2.79 11.90
CA LYS A 99 19.27 -2.38 11.77
C LYS A 99 19.51 -1.10 12.57
N PRO A 100 19.35 -1.14 13.91
CA PRO A 100 19.54 0.04 14.76
C PRO A 100 20.98 0.58 14.67
N ASN A 101 21.17 1.84 15.05
CA ASN A 101 22.46 2.54 15.02
C ASN A 101 23.06 2.65 13.61
N THR A 102 22.22 2.68 12.58
CA THR A 102 22.65 2.87 11.19
C THR A 102 22.06 4.14 10.59
N SER A 103 22.67 4.65 9.51
CA SER A 103 22.11 5.78 8.77
C SER A 103 20.76 5.38 8.15
N PRO A 104 19.72 6.24 8.17
CA PRO A 104 18.47 5.97 7.47
C PRO A 104 18.68 5.81 5.95
N THR A 105 19.64 6.52 5.34
CA THR A 105 19.83 6.52 3.88
C THR A 105 20.69 5.39 3.34
N THR A 106 21.43 4.67 4.19
CA THR A 106 22.28 3.56 3.77
C THR A 106 21.46 2.27 3.69
N PRO A 107 21.35 1.59 2.53
CA PRO A 107 20.65 0.32 2.45
C PRO A 107 21.20 -0.72 3.47
N PRO A 108 20.34 -1.55 4.09
CA PRO A 108 20.79 -2.67 4.91
C PRO A 108 21.47 -3.71 4.01
N GLY A 109 22.67 -4.17 4.39
CA GLY A 109 23.36 -5.23 3.64
C GLY A 109 22.83 -6.62 3.95
N ASP A 110 22.82 -6.98 5.24
CA ASP A 110 22.47 -8.33 5.70
C ASP A 110 20.96 -8.46 5.91
N ILE A 111 20.28 -8.87 4.84
CA ILE A 111 18.82 -9.07 4.70
C ILE A 111 18.45 -10.55 4.46
N GLY A 112 19.37 -11.47 4.70
CA GLY A 112 19.13 -12.90 4.57
C GLY A 112 18.71 -13.35 3.16
N HIS A 113 17.59 -14.07 3.06
CA HIS A 113 17.10 -14.63 1.79
C HIS A 113 16.26 -13.66 0.93
N TRP A 114 16.09 -12.42 1.37
CA TRP A 114 15.36 -11.40 0.63
C TRP A 114 16.23 -10.75 -0.44
N ASN A 115 15.63 -10.44 -1.58
CA ASN A 115 16.30 -9.69 -2.65
C ASN A 115 16.21 -8.16 -2.46
N ASP A 116 15.26 -7.71 -1.64
CA ASP A 116 15.02 -6.29 -1.34
C ASP A 116 14.35 -6.15 0.04
N TRP A 117 14.39 -4.94 0.60
CA TRP A 117 13.81 -4.58 1.89
C TRP A 117 12.75 -3.49 1.69
N MET A 118 11.68 -3.52 2.47
CA MET A 118 10.57 -2.56 2.38
C MET A 118 10.70 -1.47 3.44
N PHE A 119 11.04 -1.86 4.66
CA PHE A 119 11.27 -0.95 5.77
C PHE A 119 12.55 -1.31 6.50
N LYS A 120 13.19 -0.31 7.08
CA LYS A 120 14.34 -0.50 7.97
C LYS A 120 14.12 0.31 9.23
N GLN A 121 14.12 -0.38 10.37
CA GLN A 121 14.21 0.24 11.68
C GLN A 121 15.67 0.58 11.94
N TYR A 122 16.00 1.87 11.98
CA TYR A 122 17.39 2.33 12.06
C TYR A 122 17.77 2.90 13.42
N SER A 123 16.82 3.05 14.35
CA SER A 123 17.06 3.48 15.73
C SER A 123 15.96 2.97 16.66
N TRP A 124 16.34 2.63 17.89
CA TRP A 124 15.44 2.39 19.04
C TRP A 124 15.31 3.59 19.97
N TYR A 125 16.15 4.61 19.76
CA TYR A 125 16.35 5.73 20.67
C TYR A 125 16.17 7.07 19.95
N GLY A 126 15.21 7.11 19.02
CA GLY A 126 14.85 8.33 18.30
C GLY A 126 14.09 9.33 19.15
N SER A 127 13.89 10.51 18.58
CA SER A 127 13.05 11.55 19.14
C SER A 127 12.15 12.12 18.03
N VAL A 128 10.86 12.18 18.29
CA VAL A 128 9.84 12.75 17.39
C VAL A 128 8.97 13.69 18.19
N ASN A 129 8.78 14.91 17.69
CA ASN A 129 7.90 15.89 18.33
C ASN A 129 6.49 15.29 18.51
N GLY A 130 6.01 15.30 19.75
CA GLY A 130 4.73 14.71 20.14
C GLY A 130 4.83 13.32 20.80
N ILE A 131 6.02 12.70 20.83
CA ILE A 131 6.27 11.43 21.53
C ILE A 131 7.23 11.70 22.68
N SER A 132 6.83 11.30 23.90
CA SER A 132 7.68 11.41 25.10
C SER A 132 8.55 10.16 25.25
N GLY A 133 9.85 10.35 25.48
CA GLY A 133 10.81 9.26 25.63
C GLY A 133 11.39 8.78 24.30
N ASN A 134 12.09 7.65 24.36
CA ASN A 134 12.70 7.01 23.20
C ASN A 134 11.63 6.41 22.28
N VAL A 135 11.82 6.54 20.97
CA VAL A 135 10.92 5.97 19.97
C VAL A 135 11.69 5.35 18.81
N ASP A 136 11.16 4.24 18.30
CA ASP A 136 11.70 3.59 17.11
C ASP A 136 11.56 4.47 15.87
N LEU A 137 12.66 4.58 15.11
CA LEU A 137 12.66 5.30 13.84
C LEU A 137 12.84 4.34 12.68
N ASN A 138 12.00 4.55 11.67
CA ASN A 138 11.92 3.70 10.50
C ASN A 138 12.04 4.53 9.23
N VAL A 139 12.55 3.90 8.17
CA VAL A 139 12.57 4.45 6.82
C VAL A 139 11.96 3.45 5.87
N PHE A 140 11.15 3.95 4.94
CA PHE A 140 10.56 3.18 3.85
C PHE A 140 11.48 3.21 2.63
N ASN A 141 11.68 2.06 2.00
CA ASN A 141 12.46 1.96 0.77
C ASN A 141 11.60 2.32 -0.45
N GLY A 142 11.40 3.63 -0.67
CA GLY A 142 10.64 4.10 -1.80
C GLY A 142 10.27 5.58 -1.71
N SER A 143 9.59 6.06 -2.74
CA SER A 143 9.04 7.42 -2.74
C SER A 143 7.76 7.49 -1.90
N ILE A 144 7.32 8.71 -1.59
CA ILE A 144 6.00 8.92 -0.98
C ILE A 144 4.85 8.38 -1.85
N SER A 145 5.03 8.35 -3.18
CA SER A 145 4.06 7.75 -4.08
C SER A 145 3.96 6.24 -3.89
N ASP A 146 5.11 5.56 -3.72
CA ASP A 146 5.16 4.12 -3.50
C ASP A 146 4.53 3.77 -2.14
N PHE A 147 4.82 4.58 -1.11
CA PHE A 147 4.21 4.45 0.21
C PHE A 147 2.68 4.60 0.16
N ASN A 148 2.20 5.65 -0.51
CA ASN A 148 0.76 5.90 -0.66
C ASN A 148 0.07 4.78 -1.45
N ASN A 149 0.72 4.23 -2.47
CA ASN A 149 0.19 3.10 -3.23
C ASN A 149 0.05 1.85 -2.33
N MET A 150 1.03 1.58 -1.48
CA MET A 150 1.02 0.43 -0.58
C MET A 150 -0.13 0.48 0.42
N ILE A 151 -0.39 1.64 1.03
CA ILE A 151 -1.48 1.77 2.03
C ILE A 151 -2.87 1.89 1.41
N SER A 152 -3.00 1.82 0.08
CA SER A 152 -4.26 2.04 -0.64
C SER A 152 -4.91 0.76 -1.17
N THR A 153 -4.53 -0.43 -0.67
CA THR A 153 -4.96 -1.72 -1.25
C THR A 153 -6.15 -2.37 -0.54
N ASN A 154 -7.36 -2.00 -0.97
CA ASN A 154 -8.39 -2.86 -1.56
C ASN A 154 -9.40 -1.95 -2.32
N ASN A 155 -9.50 -2.17 -3.64
CA ASN A 155 -10.44 -1.54 -4.57
C ASN A 155 -10.48 -0.02 -4.67
N VAL A 156 -9.35 0.64 -4.42
CA VAL A 156 -9.08 1.90 -5.08
C VAL A 156 -7.71 1.79 -5.71
N GLN A 157 -7.64 1.43 -7.00
CA GLN A 157 -6.72 2.18 -7.86
C GLN A 157 -7.06 3.62 -7.53
N ILE A 158 -6.28 4.26 -6.66
CA ILE A 158 -6.21 5.70 -6.70
C ILE A 158 -5.63 5.85 -8.08
N LEU A 159 -6.54 6.05 -9.03
CA LEU A 159 -6.27 6.89 -10.15
C LEU A 159 -5.71 8.10 -9.48
N ASN A 160 -4.38 8.15 -9.42
CA ASN A 160 -3.68 9.39 -9.29
C ASN A 160 -4.53 10.34 -10.13
N PRO A 161 -5.07 11.44 -9.57
CA PRO A 161 -5.87 12.39 -10.34
C PRO A 161 -5.14 12.91 -11.60
N THR A 162 -3.92 12.44 -11.86
CA THR A 162 -3.00 12.71 -12.95
C THR A 162 -2.97 11.66 -14.08
N SER A 163 -3.72 10.54 -14.03
CA SER A 163 -3.68 9.51 -15.11
C SER A 163 -4.55 9.85 -16.32
N ILE A 164 -5.72 10.46 -16.08
CA ILE A 164 -6.54 11.06 -17.12
C ILE A 164 -6.31 12.58 -17.16
N LYS A 165 -5.72 13.07 -18.25
CA LYS A 165 -5.53 14.50 -18.50
C LYS A 165 -6.41 14.96 -19.65
N VAL A 166 -6.83 16.23 -19.62
CA VAL A 166 -7.51 16.86 -20.74
C VAL A 166 -6.74 18.07 -21.26
N TYR A 167 -6.72 18.26 -22.56
CA TYR A 167 -6.08 19.42 -23.19
C TYR A 167 -6.71 19.73 -24.56
N PRO A 168 -6.68 21.00 -25.01
CA PRO A 168 -6.38 22.18 -24.20
C PRO A 168 -7.51 22.42 -23.19
N ASN A 169 -7.19 23.00 -22.03
CA ASN A 169 -8.18 23.47 -21.06
C ASN A 169 -7.67 24.81 -20.52
N PRO A 170 -8.19 25.96 -20.97
CA PRO A 170 -9.44 26.15 -21.73
C PRO A 170 -9.42 25.61 -23.18
N THR A 171 -10.59 25.29 -23.75
CA THR A 171 -10.76 24.88 -25.17
C THR A 171 -11.78 25.73 -25.92
N ASN A 172 -11.67 25.82 -27.24
CA ASN A 172 -12.63 26.50 -28.14
C ASN A 172 -13.55 25.52 -28.88
N SER A 173 -13.15 24.26 -29.03
CA SER A 173 -13.90 23.28 -29.83
C SER A 173 -13.62 21.86 -29.33
N ILE A 174 -12.44 21.32 -29.59
CA ILE A 174 -12.13 19.92 -29.29
C ILE A 174 -11.36 19.82 -27.97
N LEU A 175 -11.78 18.89 -27.12
CA LEU A 175 -11.07 18.50 -25.90
C LEU A 175 -10.46 17.11 -26.08
N HIS A 176 -9.13 17.01 -26.01
CA HIS A 176 -8.41 15.74 -26.05
C HIS A 176 -8.30 15.13 -24.66
N ILE A 177 -8.45 13.81 -24.57
CA ILE A 177 -8.35 13.07 -23.31
C ILE A 177 -7.17 12.09 -23.43
N ILE A 178 -6.22 12.22 -22.50
CA ILE A 178 -5.06 11.33 -22.39
C ILE A 178 -5.35 10.30 -21.30
N ASN A 179 -5.36 9.02 -21.66
CA ASN A 179 -5.41 7.91 -20.72
C ASN A 179 -4.07 7.15 -20.76
N LYS A 180 -3.02 7.72 -20.15
CA LYS A 180 -1.64 7.22 -20.29
C LYS A 180 -1.49 5.81 -19.70
N ASN A 181 -2.24 5.52 -18.64
CA ASN A 181 -2.15 4.25 -17.91
C ASN A 181 -3.15 3.21 -18.42
N LYS A 182 -3.82 3.46 -19.56
CA LYS A 182 -4.80 2.54 -20.19
C LYS A 182 -5.85 2.01 -19.21
N ILE A 183 -6.38 2.88 -18.37
CA ILE A 183 -7.40 2.50 -17.40
C ILE A 183 -8.72 2.22 -18.11
N ASP A 184 -9.41 1.15 -17.70
CA ASP A 184 -10.71 0.77 -18.23
C ASP A 184 -11.81 1.75 -17.84
N ILE A 185 -12.24 2.56 -18.82
CA ILE A 185 -13.31 3.54 -18.67
C ILE A 185 -14.64 2.91 -19.07
N LYS A 186 -15.59 2.94 -18.15
CA LYS A 186 -16.97 2.48 -18.37
C LYS A 186 -17.79 3.51 -19.13
N GLN A 187 -17.68 4.77 -18.72
CA GLN A 187 -18.52 5.85 -19.23
C GLN A 187 -17.86 7.21 -19.05
N MET A 188 -18.11 8.12 -19.97
CA MET A 188 -17.72 9.53 -19.91
C MET A 188 -18.97 10.39 -20.08
N SER A 189 -19.22 11.28 -19.11
CA SER A 189 -20.39 12.15 -19.10
C SER A 189 -19.95 13.58 -18.85
N MET A 190 -20.52 14.54 -19.57
CA MET A 190 -20.24 15.96 -19.35
C MET A 190 -21.49 16.70 -18.89
N TYR A 191 -21.32 17.56 -17.89
CA TYR A 191 -22.40 18.32 -17.27
C TYR A 191 -22.11 19.82 -17.34
N ASP A 192 -23.15 20.64 -17.44
CA ASP A 192 -23.04 22.08 -17.21
C ASP A 192 -23.00 22.41 -15.71
N ILE A 193 -22.84 23.70 -15.37
CA ILE A 193 -22.78 24.17 -13.97
C ILE A 193 -24.06 23.91 -13.17
N ASN A 194 -25.20 23.72 -13.85
CA ASN A 194 -26.48 23.44 -13.22
C ASN A 194 -26.71 21.92 -13.05
N GLY A 195 -25.73 21.10 -13.43
CA GLY A 195 -25.80 19.64 -13.33
C GLY A 195 -26.59 18.98 -14.46
N ARG A 196 -26.97 19.71 -15.51
CA ARG A 196 -27.65 19.12 -16.68
C ARG A 196 -26.63 18.35 -17.51
N LEU A 197 -26.99 17.13 -17.91
CA LEU A 197 -26.19 16.28 -18.78
C LEU A 197 -26.15 16.83 -20.21
N ILE A 198 -24.94 17.03 -20.75
CA ILE A 198 -24.69 17.61 -22.08
C ILE A 198 -24.20 16.54 -23.05
N LEU A 199 -23.25 15.71 -22.61
CA LEU A 199 -22.73 14.59 -23.41
C LEU A 199 -22.69 13.33 -22.55
N ASN A 200 -22.97 12.19 -23.18
CA ASN A 200 -22.77 10.88 -22.56
C ASN A 200 -22.21 9.91 -23.60
N SER A 201 -21.14 9.21 -23.25
CA SER A 201 -20.52 8.19 -24.08
C SER A 201 -20.19 6.99 -23.21
N ASP A 202 -20.52 5.80 -23.71
CA ASP A 202 -19.99 4.57 -23.14
C ASP A 202 -18.54 4.37 -23.61
N GLY A 203 -17.71 3.86 -22.70
CA GLY A 203 -16.29 3.61 -22.97
C GLY A 203 -15.40 4.86 -23.02
N PHE A 204 -14.13 4.65 -23.39
CA PHE A 204 -13.14 5.70 -23.58
C PHE A 204 -13.31 6.41 -24.93
N LYS A 205 -13.28 7.75 -24.92
CA LYS A 205 -13.15 8.59 -26.12
C LYS A 205 -11.86 9.39 -26.04
N LYS A 206 -11.09 9.39 -27.13
CA LYS A 206 -9.84 10.15 -27.23
C LYS A 206 -10.08 11.67 -27.34
N THR A 207 -11.23 12.05 -27.90
CA THR A 207 -11.63 13.44 -28.10
C THR A 207 -13.10 13.63 -27.80
N LEU A 208 -13.47 14.82 -27.31
CA LEU A 208 -14.84 15.30 -27.19
C LEU A 208 -14.98 16.58 -28.00
N ASP A 209 -16.03 16.66 -28.80
CA ASP A 209 -16.36 17.86 -29.57
C ASP A 209 -17.32 18.74 -28.76
N LEU A 210 -16.85 19.95 -28.45
CA LEU A 210 -17.55 20.96 -27.66
C LEU A 210 -17.87 22.20 -28.51
N GLN A 211 -17.72 22.15 -29.84
CA GLN A 211 -17.88 23.32 -30.72
C GLN A 211 -19.26 23.98 -30.57
N ASN A 212 -20.31 23.16 -30.38
CA ASN A 212 -21.70 23.62 -30.28
C ASN A 212 -22.14 23.95 -28.85
N LEU A 213 -21.21 23.99 -27.90
CA LEU A 213 -21.50 24.36 -26.52
C LEU A 213 -21.24 25.85 -26.28
N ASP A 214 -22.11 26.45 -25.48
CA ASP A 214 -21.95 27.81 -25.00
C ASP A 214 -20.63 27.99 -24.23
N LYS A 215 -20.17 29.24 -24.15
CA LYS A 215 -18.99 29.58 -23.35
C LYS A 215 -19.32 29.39 -21.87
N GLY A 216 -18.43 28.74 -21.12
CA GLY A 216 -18.65 28.52 -19.70
C GLY A 216 -17.89 27.34 -19.11
N PHE A 217 -18.21 27.04 -17.86
CA PHE A 217 -17.64 25.91 -17.15
C PHE A 217 -18.48 24.65 -17.33
N TYR A 218 -17.78 23.54 -17.53
CA TYR A 218 -18.34 22.21 -17.62
C TYR A 218 -17.60 21.27 -16.69
N VAL A 219 -18.24 20.17 -16.32
CA VAL A 219 -17.63 19.09 -15.54
C VAL A 219 -17.66 17.81 -16.36
N LEU A 220 -16.48 17.34 -16.76
CA LEU A 220 -16.30 16.02 -17.32
C LEU A 220 -16.18 15.00 -16.18
N LYS A 221 -17.15 14.09 -16.09
CA LYS A 221 -17.18 12.97 -15.16
C LYS A 221 -16.82 11.69 -15.92
N ILE A 222 -15.82 10.97 -15.43
CA ILE A 222 -15.34 9.72 -16.02
C ILE A 222 -15.61 8.63 -15.01
N LYS A 223 -16.43 7.65 -15.38
CA LYS A 223 -16.73 6.45 -14.59
C LYS A 223 -15.90 5.29 -15.09
N PHE A 224 -15.21 4.60 -14.19
CA PHE A 224 -14.35 3.47 -14.51
C PHE A 224 -15.10 2.15 -14.28
N ASN A 225 -14.61 1.06 -14.88
CA ASN A 225 -15.24 -0.25 -14.73
C ASN A 225 -15.23 -0.77 -13.29
N ASN A 226 -14.25 -0.34 -12.49
CA ASN A 226 -14.17 -0.61 -11.06
C ASN A 226 -15.18 0.17 -10.20
N GLY A 227 -16.07 0.96 -10.80
CA GLY A 227 -17.12 1.73 -10.12
C GLY A 227 -16.73 3.15 -9.70
N GLN A 228 -15.45 3.51 -9.73
CA GLN A 228 -14.98 4.84 -9.34
C GLN A 228 -15.37 5.93 -10.34
N THR A 229 -15.25 7.18 -9.90
CA THR A 229 -15.44 8.34 -10.78
C THR A 229 -14.37 9.42 -10.58
N GLN A 230 -13.82 9.94 -11.67
CA GLN A 230 -12.98 11.15 -11.70
C GLN A 230 -13.79 12.32 -12.27
N LYS A 231 -13.60 13.52 -11.72
CA LYS A 231 -14.23 14.76 -12.21
C LYS A 231 -13.15 15.73 -12.65
N ILE A 232 -13.31 16.33 -13.83
CA ILE A 232 -12.39 17.30 -14.41
C ILE A 232 -13.19 18.55 -14.80
N LYS A 233 -12.78 19.71 -14.28
CA LYS A 233 -13.36 21.00 -14.65
C LYS A 233 -12.82 21.43 -16.02
N VAL A 234 -13.69 21.75 -16.95
CA VAL A 234 -13.35 22.19 -18.31
C VAL A 234 -13.89 23.60 -18.51
N LEU A 235 -13.06 24.50 -19.06
CA LEU A 235 -13.48 25.84 -19.45
C LEU A 235 -13.60 25.89 -20.98
N LYS A 236 -14.79 26.21 -21.48
CA LYS A 236 -15.09 26.47 -22.89
C LYS A 236 -15.07 27.98 -23.14
N ASN A 237 -14.18 28.41 -24.02
CA ASN A 237 -14.05 29.80 -24.47
C ASN A 237 -14.86 30.12 -25.72
#